data_AF-X1UQW1-F1
#
_entry.id   AF-X1UQW1-F1
#
_cell.length_a   1.000
_cell.length_b   1.000
_cell.length_c   1.000
_cell.angle_alpha   90.00
_cell.angle_beta   90.00
_cell.angle_gamma   90.00
#
_symmetry.space_group_name_H-M   'P 1'
#
loop_
_entity.id
_entity.type
_entity.pdbx_description
1 polymer ?
#
loop_
_entity_poly.entity_id
_entity_poly.type
_entity_poly.pdbx_seq_one_letter_code
_entity_poly.pdbx_strand_id
1 'polypeptide(L)'
;HSDLICNYKNDLIEALGVEKKEENLVGLIQLLKKCLDYSFENLYNLRTIIIPLINRFYSREQTKTYSELLSYVKNVFPLVNDLITEGMDKKELTNAIQNTFLMKRNIFFTPPDEIVGQTKKFLQNLKNSSRKDLKIYFYVRKQEKKIHIYELEKEKLVGVFLKKDNLQKKQLLKIFSPIIDTEQELRLFLNTLIKLEHIKGFYSKLGYFYSYNNLKSELIGKFQEKGMVNLKKYNHLPPDFVSGIIKDISNSTKRVFLIGKNNAAYYSLKKIQQ
;
A
#
# COMPACT_ATOMS: atom_id res chain seq x y z
N HIS A 1 24.17 11.90 21.36
CA HIS A 1 24.83 10.61 21.09
C HIS A 1 23.94 9.57 20.38
N SER A 2 22.60 9.60 20.48
CA SER A 2 21.71 8.66 19.75
C SER A 2 21.83 8.76 18.23
N ASP A 3 22.01 9.97 17.71
CA ASP A 3 21.93 10.23 16.25
C ASP A 3 23.11 9.65 15.47
N LEU A 4 24.30 9.56 16.09
CA LEU A 4 25.51 9.01 15.47
C LEU A 4 25.40 7.52 15.17
N ILE A 5 24.79 6.74 16.07
CA ILE A 5 24.56 5.30 15.87
C ILE A 5 23.62 5.07 14.69
N CYS A 6 22.65 5.95 14.49
CA CYS A 6 21.66 5.81 13.43
C CYS A 6 22.19 6.13 12.03
N ASN A 7 23.39 6.71 11.92
CA ASN A 7 24.11 6.81 10.65
C ASN A 7 24.57 5.43 10.15
N TYR A 8 24.82 4.48 11.06
CA TYR A 8 25.21 3.09 10.76
C TYR A 8 24.03 2.13 10.75
N LYS A 9 22.80 2.65 10.61
CA LYS A 9 21.56 1.85 10.69
C LYS A 9 21.53 0.68 9.70
N ASN A 10 22.07 0.87 8.49
CA ASN A 10 22.14 -0.20 7.49
C ASN A 10 23.04 -1.34 7.97
N ASP A 11 24.24 -0.99 8.46
CA ASP A 11 25.23 -1.95 8.94
C ASP A 11 24.72 -2.69 10.18
N LEU A 12 24.01 -2.00 11.07
CA LEU A 12 23.38 -2.61 12.25
C LEU A 12 22.27 -3.61 11.86
N ILE A 13 21.47 -3.29 10.84
CA ILE A 13 20.45 -4.20 10.32
C ILE A 13 21.10 -5.42 9.68
N GLU A 14 22.17 -5.24 8.91
CA GLU A 14 22.91 -6.34 8.30
C GLU A 14 23.55 -7.24 9.37
N ALA A 15 24.20 -6.66 10.36
CA ALA A 15 24.77 -7.36 11.50
C ALA A 15 23.71 -8.19 12.25
N LEU A 16 22.50 -7.65 12.44
CA LEU A 16 21.38 -8.36 13.06
C LEU A 16 20.99 -9.63 12.28
N GLY A 17 21.17 -9.63 10.96
CA GLY A 17 20.86 -10.77 10.08
C GLY A 17 21.88 -11.91 10.13
N VAL A 18 23.12 -11.64 10.52
CA VAL A 18 24.22 -12.62 10.49
C VAL A 18 24.69 -13.05 11.87
N GLU A 19 24.43 -12.25 12.92
CA GLU A 19 24.87 -12.54 14.28
C GLU A 19 24.21 -13.79 14.86
N LYS A 20 25.03 -14.64 15.48
CA LYS A 20 24.63 -15.92 16.05
C LYS A 20 24.57 -15.90 17.58
N LYS A 21 25.39 -15.06 18.23
CA LYS A 21 25.46 -14.95 19.69
C LYS A 21 24.27 -14.16 20.22
N GLU A 22 23.57 -14.75 21.18
CA GLU A 22 22.31 -14.22 21.71
C GLU A 22 22.50 -12.86 22.41
N GLU A 23 23.55 -12.70 23.22
CA GLU A 23 23.89 -11.45 23.91
C GLU A 23 24.16 -10.30 22.92
N ASN A 24 24.86 -10.58 21.83
CA ASN A 24 25.14 -9.60 20.77
C ASN A 24 23.85 -9.19 20.04
N LEU A 25 22.94 -10.13 19.80
CA LEU A 25 21.63 -9.82 19.20
C LEU A 25 20.83 -8.86 20.08
N VAL A 26 20.80 -9.08 21.40
CA VAL A 26 20.16 -8.16 22.35
C VAL A 26 20.79 -6.78 22.26
N GLY A 27 22.12 -6.69 22.26
CA GLY A 27 22.85 -5.43 22.10
C GLY A 27 22.49 -4.70 20.80
N LEU A 28 22.47 -5.41 19.67
CA LEU A 28 22.09 -4.86 18.36
C LEU A 28 20.65 -4.35 18.34
N ILE A 29 19.71 -5.11 18.89
CA ILE A 29 18.31 -4.70 19.03
C ILE A 29 18.20 -3.42 19.86
N GLN A 30 18.91 -3.33 20.98
CA GLN A 30 18.90 -2.15 21.83
C GLN A 30 19.49 -0.91 21.16
N LEU A 31 20.51 -1.09 20.31
CA LEU A 31 21.07 0.00 19.49
C LEU A 31 20.04 0.46 18.44
N LEU A 32 19.44 -0.48 17.71
CA LEU A 32 18.43 -0.19 16.69
C LEU A 32 17.16 0.44 17.28
N LYS A 33 16.74 0.06 18.48
CA LYS A 33 15.59 0.68 19.19
C LYS A 33 15.74 2.20 19.38
N LYS A 34 16.97 2.73 19.41
CA LYS A 34 17.23 4.16 19.52
C LYS A 34 17.06 4.92 18.21
N CYS A 35 16.93 4.20 17.10
CA CYS A 35 16.82 4.79 15.77
C CYS A 35 15.37 4.99 15.33
N LEU A 36 15.12 6.14 14.72
CA LEU A 36 13.85 6.53 14.13
C LEU A 36 13.95 6.60 12.61
N ASP A 37 12.84 6.88 11.91
CA ASP A 37 12.80 7.19 10.47
C ASP A 37 13.40 6.13 9.54
N TYR A 38 13.13 4.85 9.80
CA TYR A 38 13.52 3.73 8.92
C TYR A 38 13.08 3.96 7.46
N SER A 39 14.00 3.80 6.50
CA SER A 39 13.66 3.83 5.07
C SER A 39 12.82 2.60 4.67
N PHE A 40 12.18 2.64 3.51
CA PHE A 40 11.46 1.47 2.99
C PHE A 40 12.37 0.24 2.90
N GLU A 41 13.60 0.43 2.42
CA GLU A 41 14.63 -0.61 2.33
C GLU A 41 14.98 -1.18 3.71
N ASN A 42 15.11 -0.32 4.73
CA ASN A 42 15.35 -0.78 6.09
C ASN A 42 14.19 -1.63 6.61
N LEU A 43 12.95 -1.16 6.46
CA LEU A 43 11.76 -1.88 6.91
C LEU A 43 11.63 -3.24 6.24
N TYR A 44 11.92 -3.31 4.94
CA TYR A 44 11.91 -4.56 4.20
C TYR A 44 12.99 -5.52 4.71
N ASN A 45 14.25 -5.06 4.87
CA ASN A 45 15.35 -5.87 5.39
C ASN A 45 15.04 -6.38 6.80
N LEU A 46 14.55 -5.50 7.67
CA LEU A 46 14.15 -5.85 9.02
C LEU A 46 13.09 -6.94 9.00
N ARG A 47 12.03 -6.81 8.20
CA ARG A 47 11.00 -7.85 8.06
C ARG A 47 11.61 -9.21 7.67
N THR A 48 12.53 -9.22 6.70
CA THR A 48 13.18 -10.47 6.25
C THR A 48 14.10 -11.10 7.29
N ILE A 49 14.69 -10.31 8.19
CA ILE A 49 15.62 -10.77 9.23
C ILE A 49 14.87 -11.18 10.51
N ILE A 50 13.87 -10.40 10.91
CA ILE A 50 13.09 -10.59 12.12
C ILE A 50 12.33 -11.90 12.09
N ILE A 51 11.74 -12.28 10.94
CA ILE A 51 10.97 -13.52 10.84
C ILE A 51 11.81 -14.77 11.20
N PRO A 52 13.01 -14.97 10.60
CA PRO A 52 13.93 -16.02 11.04
C PRO A 52 14.32 -15.94 12.53
N LEU A 53 14.56 -14.74 13.06
CA LEU A 53 14.92 -14.55 14.47
C LEU A 53 13.76 -14.95 15.40
N ILE A 54 12.54 -14.52 15.10
CA ILE A 54 11.34 -14.97 15.82
C ILE A 54 11.26 -16.49 15.75
N ASN A 55 11.42 -17.08 14.56
CA ASN A 55 11.34 -18.52 14.41
C ASN A 55 12.36 -19.28 15.26
N ARG A 56 13.55 -18.70 15.45
CA ARG A 56 14.64 -19.24 16.27
C ARG A 56 14.38 -19.11 17.77
N PHE A 57 13.81 -17.99 18.23
CA PHE A 57 13.64 -17.70 19.66
C PHE A 57 12.22 -17.96 20.19
N TYR A 58 11.25 -18.29 19.33
CA TYR A 58 9.87 -18.51 19.72
C TYR A 58 9.70 -19.63 20.76
N SER A 59 10.43 -20.74 20.66
CA SER A 59 10.33 -21.81 21.69
C SER A 59 10.94 -21.42 23.04
N ARG A 60 11.48 -20.20 23.15
CA ARG A 60 12.14 -19.64 24.33
C ARG A 60 11.50 -18.31 24.71
N GLU A 61 10.16 -18.24 24.71
CA GLU A 61 9.41 -16.99 24.92
C GLU A 61 9.76 -16.26 26.22
N GLN A 62 10.25 -17.00 27.23
CA GLN A 62 10.69 -16.46 28.52
C GLN A 62 12.09 -15.82 28.48
N THR A 63 12.80 -15.88 27.35
CA THR A 63 14.13 -15.27 27.23
C THR A 63 14.06 -13.77 27.04
N LYS A 64 15.05 -13.07 27.61
CA LYS A 64 15.27 -11.64 27.38
C LYS A 64 15.36 -11.29 25.90
N THR A 65 15.94 -12.18 25.09
CA THR A 65 16.11 -11.98 23.65
C THR A 65 14.77 -11.94 22.91
N TYR A 66 13.88 -12.87 23.23
CA TYR A 66 12.55 -12.90 22.60
C TYR A 66 11.73 -11.66 22.99
N SER A 67 11.72 -11.29 24.26
CA SER A 67 10.97 -10.10 24.72
C SER A 67 11.53 -8.80 24.13
N GLU A 68 12.86 -8.66 24.04
CA GLU A 68 13.52 -7.52 23.39
C GLU A 68 13.20 -7.45 21.90
N LEU A 69 13.25 -8.59 21.20
CA LEU A 69 12.91 -8.70 19.78
C LEU A 69 11.44 -8.34 19.54
N LEU A 70 10.51 -8.89 20.31
CA LEU A 70 9.08 -8.62 20.15
C LEU A 70 8.76 -7.14 20.40
N SER A 71 9.37 -6.54 21.43
CA SER A 71 9.29 -5.11 21.70
C SER A 71 9.84 -4.28 20.53
N TYR A 72 10.94 -4.71 19.89
CA TYR A 72 11.48 -4.04 18.72
C TYR A 72 10.55 -4.13 17.50
N VAL A 73 9.96 -5.30 17.25
CA VAL A 73 8.97 -5.51 16.19
C VAL A 73 7.78 -4.58 16.36
N LYS A 74 7.22 -4.48 17.56
CA LYS A 74 6.09 -3.60 17.87
C LYS A 74 6.40 -2.12 17.60
N ASN A 75 7.65 -1.71 17.83
CA ASN A 75 8.10 -0.34 17.55
C ASN A 75 8.25 -0.08 16.04
N VAL A 76 8.94 -0.98 15.32
CA VAL A 76 9.22 -0.79 13.88
C VAL A 76 7.99 -1.02 13.01
N PHE A 77 7.06 -1.88 13.44
CA PHE A 77 5.84 -2.21 12.72
C PHE A 77 4.60 -1.95 13.60
N PRO A 78 4.18 -0.68 13.81
CA PRO A 78 3.11 -0.36 14.75
C PRO A 78 1.77 -1.05 14.45
N LEU A 79 1.45 -1.29 13.17
CA LEU A 79 0.25 -2.04 12.76
C LEU A 79 0.22 -3.48 13.30
N VAL A 80 1.37 -4.02 13.66
CA VAL A 80 1.50 -5.34 14.26
C VAL A 80 1.22 -5.29 15.76
N ASN A 81 1.39 -4.14 16.41
CA ASN A 81 1.22 -4.00 17.86
C ASN A 81 -0.20 -4.37 18.32
N ASP A 82 -1.22 -3.94 17.56
CA ASP A 82 -2.62 -4.27 17.82
C ASP A 82 -2.97 -5.74 17.50
N LEU A 83 -2.10 -6.43 16.77
CA LEU A 83 -2.28 -7.83 16.38
C LEU A 83 -1.60 -8.79 17.35
N ILE A 84 -0.44 -8.42 17.92
CA ILE A 84 0.31 -9.30 18.83
C ILE A 84 -0.32 -9.30 20.22
N THR A 85 -1.00 -10.40 20.54
CA THR A 85 -1.46 -10.73 21.89
C THR A 85 -0.51 -11.70 22.57
N GLU A 86 -0.53 -11.73 23.91
CA GLU A 86 0.15 -12.78 24.67
C GLU A 86 -0.41 -14.16 24.29
N GLY A 87 0.48 -15.14 24.11
CA GLY A 87 0.11 -16.51 23.70
C GLY A 87 -0.26 -16.68 22.22
N MET A 88 -0.03 -15.68 21.37
CA MET A 88 -0.23 -15.82 19.91
C MET A 88 0.67 -16.90 19.32
N ASP A 89 0.12 -17.75 18.45
CA ASP A 89 0.86 -18.82 17.79
C ASP A 89 1.98 -18.28 16.88
N LYS A 90 3.09 -19.03 16.78
CA LYS A 90 4.27 -18.69 15.98
C LYS A 90 3.93 -18.35 14.53
N LYS A 91 3.06 -19.17 13.92
CA LYS A 91 2.66 -19.01 12.52
C LYS A 91 1.79 -17.78 12.36
N GLU A 92 0.91 -17.51 13.32
CA GLU A 92 0.08 -16.30 13.35
C GLU A 92 0.94 -15.03 13.48
N LEU A 93 1.91 -15.01 14.40
CA LEU A 93 2.85 -13.90 14.59
C LEU A 93 3.67 -13.65 13.31
N THR A 94 4.24 -14.71 12.74
CA THR A 94 5.02 -14.63 11.50
C THR A 94 4.16 -14.09 10.36
N ASN A 95 2.92 -14.58 10.22
CA ASN A 95 1.98 -14.11 9.21
C ASN A 95 1.58 -12.65 9.44
N ALA A 96 1.38 -12.20 10.67
CA ALA A 96 1.05 -10.82 10.98
C ALA A 96 2.17 -9.87 10.53
N ILE A 97 3.42 -10.21 10.86
CA ILE A 97 4.61 -9.44 10.44
C ILE A 97 4.77 -9.47 8.92
N GLN A 98 4.69 -10.66 8.31
CA GLN A 98 4.82 -10.83 6.86
C GLN A 98 3.75 -10.05 6.11
N ASN A 99 2.51 -10.04 6.61
CA ASN A 99 1.36 -9.37 5.99
C ASN A 99 1.30 -7.87 6.27
N THR A 100 2.16 -7.33 7.13
CA THR A 100 2.24 -5.88 7.38
C THR A 100 2.62 -5.11 6.13
N PHE A 101 1.73 -4.21 5.71
CA PHE A 101 1.92 -3.40 4.52
C PHE A 101 2.95 -2.29 4.78
N LEU A 102 4.11 -2.38 4.13
CA LEU A 102 5.16 -1.39 4.26
C LEU A 102 4.78 -0.11 3.50
N MET A 103 4.72 1.00 4.22
CA MET A 103 4.37 2.31 3.69
C MET A 103 5.09 3.41 4.48
N LYS A 104 5.59 4.42 3.76
CA LYS A 104 6.29 5.57 4.34
C LYS A 104 5.84 6.87 3.69
N ARG A 105 5.75 7.93 4.49
CA ARG A 105 5.55 9.32 4.04
C ARG A 105 6.67 10.19 4.59
N ASN A 106 7.39 10.87 3.70
CA ASN A 106 8.34 11.92 4.06
C ASN A 106 7.74 13.28 3.72
N ILE A 107 7.89 14.27 4.60
CA ILE A 107 7.33 15.62 4.41
C ILE A 107 8.48 16.63 4.30
N PHE A 108 8.49 17.41 3.23
CA PHE A 108 9.45 18.48 3.01
C PHE A 108 8.73 19.84 3.05
N PHE A 109 9.28 20.79 3.79
CA PHE A 109 8.81 22.18 3.88
C PHE A 109 9.72 23.08 3.03
N THR A 110 9.15 24.01 2.25
CA THR A 110 9.87 24.73 1.17
C THR A 110 10.09 26.21 1.48
N PRO A 111 11.30 26.74 1.18
CA PRO A 111 11.52 27.81 0.21
C PRO A 111 12.18 27.30 -1.10
N PRO A 112 11.98 27.96 -2.26
CA PRO A 112 11.98 27.33 -3.59
C PRO A 112 13.31 26.78 -4.14
N ASP A 113 14.47 27.33 -3.75
CA ASP A 113 15.71 27.14 -4.53
C ASP A 113 16.62 25.99 -4.04
N GLU A 114 16.59 25.61 -2.75
CA GLU A 114 17.39 24.49 -2.21
C GLU A 114 16.78 23.10 -2.52
N ILE A 115 15.46 23.05 -2.75
CA ILE A 115 14.71 21.81 -2.96
C ILE A 115 14.99 21.18 -4.32
N VAL A 116 15.35 21.96 -5.36
CA VAL A 116 15.65 21.39 -6.67
C VAL A 116 16.86 20.44 -6.57
N GLY A 117 17.87 20.79 -5.76
CA GLY A 117 19.03 19.94 -5.52
C GLY A 117 18.71 18.70 -4.68
N GLN A 118 18.07 18.88 -3.51
CA GLN A 118 17.76 17.75 -2.61
C GLN A 118 16.71 16.80 -3.19
N THR A 119 15.68 17.32 -3.85
CA THR A 119 14.66 16.49 -4.54
C THR A 119 15.27 15.77 -5.73
N LYS A 120 16.14 16.41 -6.53
CA LYS A 120 16.86 15.70 -7.60
C LYS A 120 17.75 14.59 -7.06
N LYS A 121 18.49 14.84 -5.98
CA LYS A 121 19.35 13.83 -5.34
C LYS A 121 18.54 12.69 -4.75
N PHE A 122 17.43 13.00 -4.07
CA PHE A 122 16.50 12.00 -3.55
C PHE A 122 15.86 11.18 -4.67
N LEU A 123 15.39 11.83 -5.75
CA LEU A 123 14.85 11.15 -6.93
C LEU A 123 15.91 10.31 -7.66
N GLN A 124 17.17 10.75 -7.72
CA GLN A 124 18.29 9.96 -8.26
C GLN A 124 18.57 8.73 -7.38
N ASN A 125 18.63 8.90 -6.07
CA ASN A 125 18.82 7.79 -5.13
C ASN A 125 17.68 6.77 -5.22
N LEU A 126 16.44 7.23 -5.45
CA LEU A 126 15.30 6.34 -5.70
C LEU A 126 15.45 5.55 -7.01
N LYS A 127 15.90 6.18 -8.09
CA LYS A 127 16.16 5.49 -9.37
C LYS A 127 17.26 4.42 -9.26
N ASN A 128 18.22 4.64 -8.37
CA ASN A 128 19.36 3.76 -8.13
C ASN A 128 19.10 2.69 -7.05
N SER A 129 17.90 2.66 -6.44
CA SER A 129 17.55 1.63 -5.46
C SER A 129 17.53 0.25 -6.11
N SER A 130 18.22 -0.71 -5.47
CA SER A 130 18.25 -2.13 -5.87
C SER A 130 16.88 -2.82 -5.78
N ARG A 131 15.86 -2.15 -5.22
CA ARG A 131 14.51 -2.69 -4.98
C ARG A 131 13.41 -1.83 -5.58
N LYS A 132 13.72 -1.02 -6.58
CA LYS A 132 12.74 -0.16 -7.28
C LYS A 132 11.49 -0.92 -7.75
N ASP A 133 11.62 -2.20 -8.12
CA ASP A 133 10.50 -3.00 -8.64
C ASP A 133 9.52 -3.44 -7.55
N LEU A 134 9.95 -3.44 -6.28
CA LEU A 134 9.14 -3.82 -5.12
C LEU A 134 8.33 -2.65 -4.55
N LYS A 135 8.63 -1.41 -4.97
CA LYS A 135 8.01 -0.21 -4.42
C LYS A 135 7.35 0.67 -5.48
N ILE A 136 6.25 1.28 -5.08
CA ILE A 136 5.66 2.44 -5.74
C ILE A 136 6.15 3.66 -4.99
N TYR A 137 6.59 4.67 -5.73
CA TYR A 137 6.95 5.96 -5.15
C TYR A 137 6.32 7.09 -5.97
N PHE A 138 5.82 8.10 -5.27
CA PHE A 138 5.29 9.31 -5.90
C PHE A 138 5.26 10.45 -4.91
N TYR A 139 5.09 11.67 -5.42
CA TYR A 139 4.97 12.86 -4.57
C TYR A 139 3.65 13.57 -4.82
N VAL A 140 3.22 14.29 -3.78
CA VAL A 140 2.02 15.13 -3.78
C VAL A 140 2.42 16.48 -3.22
N ARG A 141 2.16 17.55 -3.97
CA ARG A 141 2.34 18.92 -3.48
C ARG A 141 1.07 19.37 -2.76
N LYS A 142 1.16 19.63 -1.46
CA LYS A 142 0.06 20.09 -0.59
C LYS A 142 0.36 21.54 -0.21
N GLN A 143 -0.43 22.50 -0.72
CA GLN A 143 -0.14 23.94 -0.61
C GLN A 143 1.19 24.33 -1.30
N GLU A 144 1.48 25.63 -1.41
CA GLU A 144 2.65 26.09 -2.18
C GLU A 144 3.99 25.62 -1.62
N LYS A 145 4.06 25.24 -0.34
CA LYS A 145 5.33 24.97 0.38
C LYS A 145 5.48 23.57 1.00
N LYS A 146 4.54 22.62 0.85
CA LYS A 146 4.72 21.26 1.40
C LYS A 146 4.72 20.19 0.30
N ILE A 147 5.75 19.35 0.29
CA ILE A 147 5.85 18.20 -0.62
C ILE A 147 5.81 16.95 0.24
N HIS A 148 4.82 16.10 -0.01
CA HIS A 148 4.71 14.78 0.59
C HIS A 148 5.26 13.76 -0.40
N ILE A 149 6.21 12.94 0.02
CA ILE A 149 6.74 11.83 -0.78
C ILE A 149 6.27 10.53 -0.14
N TYR A 150 5.64 9.67 -0.93
CA TYR A 150 5.14 8.38 -0.50
C TYR A 150 5.99 7.26 -1.10
N GLU A 151 6.24 6.23 -0.30
CA GLU A 151 6.85 4.96 -0.71
C GLU A 151 5.97 3.81 -0.20
N LEU A 152 5.55 2.92 -1.09
CA LEU A 152 4.57 1.86 -0.80
C LEU A 152 5.04 0.52 -1.37
N GLU A 153 4.80 -0.57 -0.66
CA GLU A 153 4.99 -1.93 -1.16
C GLU A 153 4.01 -2.23 -2.32
N LYS A 154 4.56 -2.43 -3.52
CA LYS A 154 3.79 -2.52 -4.77
C LYS A 154 2.79 -3.67 -4.75
N GLU A 155 3.24 -4.86 -4.40
CA GLU A 155 2.44 -6.08 -4.41
C GLU A 155 1.21 -5.96 -3.49
N LYS A 156 1.42 -5.44 -2.28
CA LYS A 156 0.33 -5.29 -1.30
C LYS A 156 -0.63 -4.18 -1.65
N LEU A 157 -0.15 -3.07 -2.21
CA LEU A 157 -1.04 -2.04 -2.74
C LEU A 157 -1.98 -2.64 -3.80
N VAL A 158 -1.40 -3.39 -4.74
CA VAL A 158 -2.16 -4.09 -5.79
C VAL A 158 -3.17 -5.06 -5.17
N GLY A 159 -2.76 -5.86 -4.17
CA GLY A 159 -3.65 -6.77 -3.44
C GLY A 159 -4.82 -6.09 -2.71
N VAL A 160 -4.64 -4.85 -2.23
CA VAL A 160 -5.74 -4.06 -1.62
C VAL A 160 -6.79 -3.71 -2.66
N PHE A 161 -6.39 -3.26 -3.86
CA PHE A 161 -7.30 -2.70 -4.86
C PHE A 161 -7.75 -3.66 -5.95
N LEU A 162 -7.16 -4.84 -6.08
CA LEU A 162 -7.61 -5.88 -7.02
C LEU A 162 -8.87 -6.64 -6.57
N LYS A 163 -9.31 -6.46 -5.31
CA LYS A 163 -10.47 -7.14 -4.75
C LYS A 163 -11.75 -6.86 -5.54
N LYS A 164 -12.64 -7.85 -5.60
CA LYS A 164 -13.96 -7.77 -6.25
C LYS A 164 -15.01 -7.08 -5.37
N ASP A 165 -14.57 -6.15 -4.52
CA ASP A 165 -15.44 -5.40 -3.63
C ASP A 165 -15.07 -3.92 -3.66
N ASN A 166 -16.07 -3.07 -3.38
CA ASN A 166 -15.82 -1.64 -3.17
C ASN A 166 -15.23 -1.43 -1.78
N LEU A 167 -14.25 -0.53 -1.67
CA LEU A 167 -13.63 -0.20 -0.39
C LEU A 167 -14.26 1.07 0.18
N GLN A 168 -14.69 0.99 1.43
CA GLN A 168 -15.25 2.14 2.14
C GLN A 168 -14.13 3.06 2.64
N LYS A 169 -14.41 4.37 2.72
CA LYS A 169 -13.51 5.38 3.27
C LYS A 169 -12.91 4.98 4.62
N LYS A 170 -13.73 4.46 5.54
CA LYS A 170 -13.27 4.01 6.87
C LYS A 170 -12.24 2.89 6.78
N GLN A 171 -12.44 1.93 5.87
CA GLN A 171 -11.50 0.84 5.64
C GLN A 171 -10.17 1.38 5.05
N LEU A 172 -10.26 2.29 4.08
CA LEU A 172 -9.09 2.91 3.45
C LEU A 172 -8.29 3.74 4.46
N LEU A 173 -8.95 4.55 5.28
CA LEU A 173 -8.28 5.29 6.36
C LEU A 173 -7.59 4.36 7.35
N LYS A 174 -8.21 3.23 7.71
CA LYS A 174 -7.57 2.24 8.59
C LYS A 174 -6.33 1.62 7.94
N ILE A 175 -6.39 1.30 6.66
CA ILE A 175 -5.26 0.69 5.93
C ILE A 175 -4.09 1.68 5.83
N PHE A 176 -4.38 2.95 5.53
CA PHE A 176 -3.37 3.97 5.25
C PHE A 176 -3.08 4.92 6.42
N SER A 177 -3.63 4.67 7.61
CA SER A 177 -3.41 5.52 8.79
C SER A 177 -1.94 5.74 9.17
N PRO A 178 -0.97 4.85 8.89
CA PRO A 178 0.43 5.13 9.18
C PRO A 178 1.01 6.30 8.37
N ILE A 179 0.39 6.67 7.26
CA ILE A 179 0.89 7.68 6.32
C ILE A 179 -0.16 8.73 5.91
N ILE A 180 -1.43 8.56 6.30
CA ILE A 180 -2.54 9.43 5.92
C ILE A 180 -3.35 9.78 7.17
N ASP A 181 -3.40 11.08 7.49
CA ASP A 181 -4.04 11.56 8.72
C ASP A 181 -5.47 12.06 8.49
N THR A 182 -5.82 12.46 7.27
CA THR A 182 -7.09 13.14 6.98
C THR A 182 -7.77 12.63 5.73
N GLU A 183 -9.10 12.83 5.65
CA GLU A 183 -9.90 12.44 4.48
C GLU A 183 -9.51 13.20 3.21
N GLN A 184 -9.17 14.49 3.35
CA GLN A 184 -8.72 15.30 2.22
C GLN A 184 -7.41 14.76 1.66
N GLU A 185 -6.49 14.35 2.55
CA GLU A 185 -5.23 13.75 2.15
C GLU A 185 -5.45 12.38 1.50
N LEU A 186 -6.33 11.55 2.06
CA LEU A 186 -6.71 10.28 1.46
C LEU A 186 -7.21 10.45 0.03
N ARG A 187 -8.11 11.43 -0.22
CA ARG A 187 -8.64 11.69 -1.56
C ARG A 187 -7.52 12.05 -2.54
N LEU A 188 -6.63 12.96 -2.14
CA LEU A 188 -5.52 13.41 -2.99
C LEU A 188 -4.54 12.26 -3.27
N PHE A 189 -4.23 11.46 -2.25
CA PHE A 189 -3.40 10.26 -2.34
C PHE A 189 -3.99 9.24 -3.34
N LEU A 190 -5.26 8.86 -3.18
CA LEU A 190 -5.93 7.89 -4.06
C LEU A 190 -6.04 8.40 -5.51
N ASN A 191 -6.42 9.66 -5.70
CA ASN A 191 -6.51 10.25 -7.03
C ASN A 191 -5.14 10.29 -7.73
N THR A 192 -4.06 10.51 -6.97
CA THR A 192 -2.69 10.47 -7.52
C THR A 192 -2.31 9.05 -7.93
N LEU A 193 -2.61 8.05 -7.10
CA LEU A 193 -2.38 6.64 -7.45
C LEU A 193 -3.16 6.21 -8.70
N ILE A 194 -4.41 6.67 -8.86
CA ILE A 194 -5.22 6.42 -10.07
C ILE A 194 -4.60 7.11 -11.29
N LYS A 195 -4.23 8.39 -11.16
CA LYS A 195 -3.65 9.19 -12.26
C LYS A 195 -2.31 8.63 -12.74
N LEU A 196 -1.50 8.08 -11.84
CA LEU A 196 -0.23 7.42 -12.15
C LEU A 196 -0.41 5.96 -12.57
N GLU A 197 -1.65 5.49 -12.73
CA GLU A 197 -2.00 4.13 -13.14
C GLU A 197 -1.47 3.01 -12.24
N HIS A 198 -1.11 3.35 -10.99
CA HIS A 198 -0.70 2.37 -9.99
C HIS A 198 -1.88 1.53 -9.49
N ILE A 199 -3.09 2.10 -9.51
CA ILE A 199 -4.34 1.41 -9.17
C ILE A 199 -5.41 1.76 -10.20
N LYS A 200 -6.34 0.83 -10.47
CA LYS A 200 -7.45 1.03 -11.41
C LYS A 200 -8.77 1.09 -10.67
N GLY A 201 -9.43 2.24 -10.69
CA GLY A 201 -10.70 2.45 -10.03
C GLY A 201 -11.11 3.91 -10.00
N PHE A 202 -12.17 4.19 -9.26
CA PHE A 202 -12.65 5.55 -9.04
C PHE A 202 -12.97 5.77 -7.57
N TYR A 203 -12.43 6.83 -6.97
CA TYR A 203 -12.77 7.25 -5.61
C TYR A 203 -13.85 8.32 -5.64
N SER A 204 -15.07 7.95 -5.21
CA SER A 204 -16.23 8.83 -5.30
C SER A 204 -16.30 9.88 -4.19
N LYS A 205 -17.09 10.92 -4.45
CA LYS A 205 -17.40 11.92 -3.44
C LYS A 205 -18.12 11.34 -2.22
N LEU A 206 -18.80 10.20 -2.38
CA LEU A 206 -19.52 9.47 -1.33
C LEU A 206 -18.56 8.69 -0.40
N GLY A 207 -17.26 8.68 -0.66
CA GLY A 207 -16.28 7.99 0.16
C GLY A 207 -16.17 6.50 -0.14
N TYR A 208 -16.44 6.09 -1.37
CA TYR A 208 -16.24 4.71 -1.82
C TYR A 208 -15.19 4.67 -2.92
N PHE A 209 -14.28 3.71 -2.84
CA PHE A 209 -13.43 3.33 -3.95
C PHE A 209 -14.08 2.19 -4.71
N TYR A 210 -14.45 2.46 -5.95
CA TYR A 210 -15.00 1.48 -6.88
C TYR A 210 -13.85 0.87 -7.67
N SER A 211 -13.52 -0.39 -7.36
CA SER A 211 -12.45 -1.08 -8.09
C SER A 211 -12.89 -1.37 -9.51
N TYR A 212 -11.97 -1.21 -10.46
CA TYR A 212 -12.23 -1.51 -11.86
C TYR A 212 -12.69 -2.97 -12.03
N ASN A 213 -12.06 -3.92 -11.31
CA ASN A 213 -12.38 -5.34 -11.40
C ASN A 213 -13.78 -5.67 -10.90
N ASN A 214 -14.22 -5.06 -9.78
CA ASN A 214 -15.55 -5.26 -9.26
C ASN A 214 -16.60 -4.79 -10.28
N LEU A 215 -16.48 -3.53 -10.74
CA LEU A 215 -17.40 -2.97 -11.72
C LEU A 215 -17.41 -3.75 -13.04
N LYS A 216 -16.24 -4.17 -13.53
CA LYS A 216 -16.15 -5.02 -14.74
C LYS A 216 -16.92 -6.32 -14.56
N SER A 217 -16.74 -7.00 -13.42
CA SER A 217 -17.45 -8.24 -13.10
C SER A 217 -18.96 -8.03 -13.01
N GLU A 218 -19.40 -6.96 -12.33
CA GLU A 218 -20.83 -6.60 -12.19
C GLU A 218 -21.48 -6.34 -13.56
N LEU A 219 -20.81 -5.57 -14.42
CA LEU A 219 -21.28 -5.25 -15.76
C LEU A 219 -21.38 -6.50 -16.65
N ILE A 220 -20.38 -7.39 -16.59
CA ILE A 220 -20.42 -8.68 -17.29
C ILE A 220 -21.63 -9.50 -16.85
N GLY A 221 -21.86 -9.61 -15.53
CA GLY A 221 -23.01 -10.33 -14.98
C GLY A 221 -24.33 -9.77 -15.51
N LYS A 222 -24.51 -8.44 -15.48
CA LYS A 222 -25.71 -7.79 -16.02
C LYS A 222 -25.93 -8.05 -17.50
N PHE A 223 -24.88 -8.03 -18.32
CA PHE A 223 -24.98 -8.38 -19.74
C PHE A 223 -25.35 -9.86 -19.96
N GLN A 224 -24.88 -10.76 -19.10
CA GLN A 224 -25.19 -12.19 -19.21
C GLN A 224 -26.62 -12.52 -18.77
N GLU A 225 -27.08 -11.92 -17.67
CA GLU A 225 -28.41 -12.16 -17.11
C GLU A 225 -29.50 -11.46 -17.92
N LYS A 226 -29.36 -10.15 -18.15
CA LYS A 226 -30.43 -9.30 -18.67
C LYS A 226 -30.19 -8.81 -20.10
N GLY A 227 -29.00 -9.04 -20.65
CA GLY A 227 -28.62 -8.49 -21.95
C GLY A 227 -28.50 -6.96 -21.98
N MET A 228 -28.63 -6.26 -20.84
CA MET A 228 -28.67 -4.81 -20.77
C MET A 228 -28.03 -4.27 -19.50
N VAL A 229 -27.32 -3.16 -19.63
CA VAL A 229 -26.82 -2.32 -18.53
C VAL A 229 -27.45 -0.94 -18.64
N ASN A 230 -28.19 -0.53 -17.60
CA ASN A 230 -28.74 0.83 -17.51
C ASN A 230 -27.75 1.75 -16.75
N LEU A 231 -27.21 2.76 -17.44
CA LEU A 231 -26.21 3.68 -16.89
C LEU A 231 -26.75 4.61 -15.81
N LYS A 232 -28.08 4.82 -15.73
CA LYS A 232 -28.69 5.61 -14.63
C LYS A 232 -28.38 5.01 -13.26
N LYS A 233 -28.15 3.69 -13.18
CA LYS A 233 -27.75 3.01 -11.93
C LYS A 233 -26.30 3.30 -11.51
N TYR A 234 -25.52 3.94 -12.37
CA TYR A 234 -24.11 4.28 -12.16
C TYR A 234 -23.87 5.80 -12.20
N ASN A 235 -24.91 6.62 -11.99
CA ASN A 235 -24.81 8.08 -11.99
C ASN A 235 -23.88 8.66 -10.89
N HIS A 236 -23.48 7.84 -9.92
CA HIS A 236 -22.49 8.17 -8.90
C HIS A 236 -21.04 8.01 -9.37
N LEU A 237 -20.84 7.49 -10.60
CA LEU A 237 -19.55 7.34 -11.27
C LEU A 237 -19.47 8.25 -12.50
N PRO A 238 -18.27 8.66 -12.93
CA PRO A 238 -18.10 9.37 -14.20
C PRO A 238 -18.59 8.50 -15.37
N PRO A 239 -19.41 9.05 -16.30
CA PRO A 239 -19.90 8.30 -17.46
C PRO A 239 -18.78 7.69 -18.32
N ASP A 240 -17.68 8.42 -18.50
CA ASP A 240 -16.52 7.98 -19.28
C ASP A 240 -15.80 6.80 -18.63
N PHE A 241 -15.78 6.75 -17.29
CA PHE A 241 -15.18 5.65 -16.56
C PHE A 241 -15.96 4.34 -16.79
N VAL A 242 -17.29 4.39 -16.66
CA VAL A 242 -18.15 3.21 -16.89
C VAL A 242 -18.12 2.80 -18.37
N SER A 243 -18.19 3.77 -19.28
CA SER A 243 -18.13 3.50 -20.73
C SER A 243 -16.79 2.90 -21.15
N GLY A 244 -15.68 3.36 -20.55
CA GLY A 244 -14.35 2.77 -20.73
C GLY A 244 -14.32 1.29 -20.33
N ILE A 245 -14.88 0.94 -19.17
CA ILE A 245 -14.96 -0.47 -18.72
C ILE A 245 -15.77 -1.31 -19.71
N ILE A 246 -16.90 -0.79 -20.21
CA ILE A 246 -17.74 -1.52 -21.18
C ILE A 246 -16.99 -1.73 -22.49
N LYS A 247 -16.25 -0.73 -22.97
CA LYS A 247 -15.37 -0.85 -24.14
C LYS A 247 -14.30 -1.91 -23.94
N ASP A 248 -13.70 -1.97 -22.76
CA ASP A 248 -12.71 -3.00 -22.41
C ASP A 248 -13.32 -4.40 -22.34
N ILE A 249 -14.57 -4.54 -21.86
CA ILE A 249 -15.31 -5.81 -21.91
C ILE A 249 -15.56 -6.20 -23.37
N SER A 250 -16.02 -5.27 -24.22
CA SER A 250 -16.24 -5.51 -25.65
C SER A 250 -14.99 -6.06 -26.32
N ASN A 251 -13.86 -5.36 -26.13
CA ASN A 251 -12.56 -5.72 -26.71
C ASN A 251 -12.07 -7.08 -26.19
N SER A 252 -12.11 -7.31 -24.88
CA SER A 252 -11.59 -8.55 -24.28
C SER A 252 -12.46 -9.79 -24.53
N THR A 253 -13.77 -9.62 -24.74
CA THR A 253 -14.70 -10.73 -24.99
C THR A 253 -15.12 -10.88 -26.45
N LYS A 254 -14.66 -9.99 -27.33
CA LYS A 254 -15.09 -9.87 -28.73
C LYS A 254 -16.62 -9.79 -28.88
N ARG A 255 -17.30 -9.16 -27.92
CA ARG A 255 -18.77 -8.99 -27.91
C ARG A 255 -19.13 -7.58 -28.35
N VAL A 256 -20.10 -7.47 -29.24
CA VAL A 256 -20.64 -6.17 -29.67
C VAL A 256 -21.70 -5.70 -28.68
N PHE A 257 -21.53 -4.49 -28.15
CA PHE A 257 -22.54 -3.79 -27.36
C PHE A 257 -23.10 -2.61 -28.15
N LEU A 258 -24.42 -2.53 -28.20
CA LEU A 258 -25.15 -1.40 -28.80
C LEU A 258 -25.40 -0.34 -27.73
N ILE A 259 -25.32 0.93 -28.11
CA ILE A 259 -25.61 2.06 -27.23
C ILE A 259 -27.07 2.46 -27.42
N GLY A 260 -27.80 2.57 -26.31
CA GLY A 260 -29.19 3.04 -26.30
C GLY A 260 -29.31 4.53 -26.55
N LYS A 261 -30.55 5.00 -26.79
CA LYS A 261 -30.83 6.44 -26.94
C LYS A 261 -30.27 7.24 -25.77
N ASN A 262 -29.71 8.41 -26.07
CA ASN A 262 -29.11 9.35 -25.11
C ASN A 262 -27.97 8.75 -24.26
N ASN A 263 -27.28 7.71 -24.75
CA ASN A 263 -26.23 7.00 -24.03
C ASN A 263 -26.67 6.50 -22.64
N ALA A 264 -27.97 6.25 -22.45
CA ALA A 264 -28.52 5.91 -21.13
C ALA A 264 -28.38 4.43 -20.77
N ALA A 265 -28.11 3.57 -21.75
CA ALA A 265 -27.99 2.14 -21.57
C ALA A 265 -27.06 1.51 -22.63
N TYR A 266 -26.55 0.33 -22.32
CA TYR A 266 -25.86 -0.55 -23.26
C TYR A 266 -26.61 -1.87 -23.37
N TYR A 267 -26.64 -2.44 -24.57
CA TYR A 267 -27.32 -3.70 -24.87
C TYR A 267 -26.36 -4.70 -25.52
N SER A 268 -26.47 -5.97 -25.14
CA SER A 268 -25.71 -7.07 -25.75
C SER A 268 -26.39 -7.50 -27.04
N LEU A 269 -25.73 -7.26 -28.19
CA LEU A 269 -26.26 -7.69 -29.50
C LEU A 269 -26.53 -9.20 -29.52
N LYS A 270 -25.61 -9.98 -28.94
CA LYS A 270 -25.75 -11.44 -28.81
C LYS A 270 -27.05 -11.85 -28.10
N LYS A 271 -27.48 -11.10 -27.08
CA LYS A 271 -28.70 -11.41 -26.32
C LYS A 271 -29.98 -10.96 -27.03
N ILE A 272 -29.89 -9.98 -27.93
CA ILE A 272 -31.01 -9.54 -28.76
C ILE A 272 -31.26 -10.54 -29.91
N GLN A 273 -30.21 -11.17 -30.41
CA GLN A 273 -30.26 -12.12 -31.53
C GLN A 273 -30.62 -13.56 -31.10
N GLN A 274 -30.77 -13.82 -29.80
CA GLN A 274 -31.18 -15.12 -29.23
C GLN A 274 -32.65 -15.07 -28.87
#